data_AF-A0A7X8XZH3-F1
#
_entry.id   AF-A0A7X8XZH3-F1
#
_cell.length_a   1.000
_cell.length_b   1.000
_cell.length_c   1.000
_cell.angle_alpha   90.00
_cell.angle_beta   90.00
_cell.angle_gamma   90.00
#
_symmetry.space_group_name_H-M   'P 1'
#
loop_
_entity.id
_entity.type
_entity.pdbx_description
1 polymer ?
#
loop_
_entity_poly.entity_id
_entity_poly.type
_entity_poly.pdbx_seq_one_letter_code
_entity_poly.pdbx_strand_id
1 'polypeptide(L)'
;MISCSTISNENKDDKSSNDKIDLLKETQQEIIYSEIKGTLNEIPPNGNYLFDVAFSEWNGKSLGEKVTVIIKNGSVKVIYTVGEGNLTAKIGEVLDQGIIFKHKSGVWIIGKDESDKSIEEIGGCTGGPTIIDFKNKKYWMC
;
A
#
# COMPACT_ATOMS: atom_id res chain seq x y z
N MET A 1 5.23 67.92 -6.38
CA MET A 1 4.83 68.36 -7.74
C MET A 1 6.06 68.19 -8.63
N ILE A 2 5.88 67.64 -9.85
CA ILE A 2 6.87 67.41 -10.93
C ILE A 2 7.79 66.19 -10.67
N SER A 3 8.05 65.22 -11.56
CA SER A 3 7.53 64.77 -12.87
C SER A 3 8.31 63.48 -13.26
N CYS A 4 7.71 62.58 -14.05
CA CYS A 4 8.37 61.48 -14.80
C CYS A 4 9.48 62.02 -15.76
N SER A 5 10.42 61.31 -16.41
CA SER A 5 10.62 59.94 -16.96
C SER A 5 12.15 59.80 -17.26
N THR A 6 12.83 58.66 -17.50
CA THR A 6 12.81 57.81 -18.72
C THR A 6 13.86 56.67 -18.59
N ILE A 7 13.54 55.55 -19.23
CA ILE A 7 14.20 54.24 -19.42
C ILE A 7 15.58 54.28 -20.10
N SER A 8 16.46 53.33 -19.76
CA SER A 8 17.31 52.64 -20.75
C SER A 8 17.58 51.19 -20.33
N ASN A 9 17.48 50.33 -21.33
CA ASN A 9 17.41 48.89 -21.32
C ASN A 9 18.81 48.32 -21.64
N GLU A 10 19.31 47.35 -20.88
CA GLU A 10 20.36 46.44 -21.36
C GLU A 10 20.12 45.02 -20.81
N ASN A 11 19.67 44.14 -21.69
CA ASN A 11 19.68 42.69 -21.53
C ASN A 11 21.12 42.18 -21.49
N LYS A 12 21.43 41.33 -20.50
CA LYS A 12 22.37 40.21 -20.68
C LYS A 12 21.81 39.00 -19.95
N ASP A 13 21.25 38.09 -20.73
CA ASP A 13 21.13 36.68 -20.42
C ASP A 13 22.50 36.11 -20.03
N ASP A 14 22.57 35.39 -18.92
CA ASP A 14 23.51 34.27 -18.82
C ASP A 14 22.84 33.10 -18.09
N LYS A 15 22.59 32.06 -18.89
CA LYS A 15 22.14 30.73 -18.50
C LYS A 15 23.20 30.08 -17.64
N SER A 16 22.82 29.58 -16.46
CA SER A 16 23.27 28.29 -15.92
C SER A 16 22.75 28.10 -14.50
N SER A 17 21.55 27.55 -14.35
CA SER A 17 21.11 26.85 -13.12
C SER A 17 19.79 26.07 -13.24
N ASN A 18 19.13 26.04 -14.41
CA ASN A 18 17.82 25.40 -14.53
C ASN A 18 17.82 23.94 -15.05
N ASP A 19 18.95 23.37 -15.47
CA ASP A 19 18.94 22.04 -16.11
C ASP A 19 19.05 20.85 -15.13
N LYS A 20 19.04 21.08 -13.81
CA LYS A 20 18.97 20.00 -12.79
C LYS A 20 17.67 19.95 -12.01
N ILE A 21 16.78 20.92 -12.19
CA ILE A 21 15.49 20.97 -11.49
C ILE A 21 14.35 20.39 -12.36
N ASP A 22 14.60 20.14 -13.65
CA ASP A 22 13.64 19.49 -14.56
C ASP A 22 13.89 18.00 -14.82
N LEU A 23 14.71 17.33 -13.99
CA LEU A 23 14.90 15.86 -14.03
C LEU A 23 14.52 15.11 -12.74
N LEU A 24 13.70 15.71 -11.87
CA LEU A 24 13.14 15.05 -10.67
C LEU A 24 11.62 15.26 -10.52
N LYS A 25 10.91 15.49 -11.62
CA LYS A 25 9.43 15.52 -11.66
C LYS A 25 8.85 14.19 -12.13
N GLU A 26 9.36 13.07 -11.61
CA GLU A 26 8.66 11.79 -11.73
C GLU A 26 7.73 11.60 -10.53
N THR A 27 6.45 11.98 -10.76
CA THR A 27 5.24 11.40 -10.16
C THR A 27 5.25 11.05 -8.67
N GLN A 28 5.09 12.04 -7.80
CA GLN A 28 4.49 11.82 -6.48
C GLN A 28 2.96 11.81 -6.64
N GLN A 29 2.39 10.67 -7.06
CA GLN A 29 0.94 10.46 -6.92
C GLN A 29 0.66 10.12 -5.46
N GLU A 30 -0.08 10.99 -4.78
CA GLU A 30 -0.54 10.74 -3.41
C GLU A 30 -1.51 9.54 -3.40
N ILE A 31 -1.16 8.48 -2.67
CA ILE A 31 -2.05 7.33 -2.49
C ILE A 31 -3.18 7.75 -1.56
N ILE A 32 -4.40 7.85 -2.10
CA ILE A 32 -5.60 8.09 -1.30
C ILE A 32 -6.04 6.77 -0.68
N TYR A 33 -5.99 6.70 0.65
CA TYR A 33 -6.51 5.56 1.41
C TYR A 33 -7.99 5.74 1.74
N SER A 34 -8.75 4.68 1.51
CA SER A 34 -10.15 4.59 1.89
C SER A 34 -10.30 4.08 3.32
N GLU A 35 -11.40 4.47 3.97
CA GLU A 35 -11.79 3.94 5.27
C GLU A 35 -12.74 2.75 5.11
N ILE A 36 -12.54 1.72 5.95
CA ILE A 36 -13.45 0.58 6.04
C ILE A 36 -14.57 0.99 7.01
N LYS A 37 -15.79 1.13 6.48
CA LYS A 37 -16.97 1.50 7.27
C LYS A 37 -17.67 0.24 7.78
N GLY A 38 -17.77 0.07 9.10
CA GLY A 38 -18.52 -1.01 9.73
C GLY A 38 -17.73 -1.76 10.79
N THR A 39 -18.43 -2.64 11.53
CA THR A 39 -17.84 -3.50 12.58
C THR A 39 -17.74 -4.97 12.15
N LEU A 40 -18.17 -5.27 10.92
CA LEU A 40 -18.18 -6.60 10.32
C LEU A 40 -16.88 -6.84 9.55
N ASN A 41 -16.40 -8.09 9.58
CA ASN A 41 -15.28 -8.52 8.77
C ASN A 41 -15.80 -8.95 7.39
N GLU A 42 -16.08 -7.98 6.54
CA GLU A 42 -16.53 -8.18 5.16
C GLU A 42 -15.57 -7.53 4.17
N ILE A 43 -15.58 -7.99 2.92
CA ILE A 43 -14.76 -7.40 1.87
C ILE A 43 -15.22 -5.96 1.64
N PRO A 44 -14.34 -4.94 1.83
CA PRO A 44 -14.70 -3.56 1.58
C PRO A 44 -14.81 -3.28 0.06
N PRO A 45 -15.34 -2.11 -0.34
CA PRO A 45 -15.39 -1.71 -1.74
C PRO A 45 -14.00 -1.68 -2.40
N ASN A 46 -13.98 -1.51 -3.73
CA ASN A 46 -12.73 -1.28 -4.44
C ASN A 46 -12.04 -0.01 -3.93
N GLY A 47 -10.74 -0.10 -3.65
CA GLY A 47 -9.98 1.01 -3.06
C GLY A 47 -8.59 0.59 -2.61
N ASN A 48 -7.85 1.57 -2.10
CA ASN A 48 -6.57 1.35 -1.43
C ASN A 48 -6.78 1.49 0.07
N TYR A 49 -6.23 0.57 0.85
CA TYR A 49 -6.38 0.56 2.29
C TYR A 49 -5.04 0.35 2.96
N LEU A 50 -4.81 1.04 4.08
CA LEU A 50 -3.59 0.87 4.85
C LEU A 50 -3.84 -0.15 5.96
N PHE A 51 -3.08 -1.24 5.94
CA PHE A 51 -3.18 -2.36 6.88
C PHE A 51 -1.89 -2.50 7.68
N ASP A 52 -2.01 -2.95 8.91
CA ASP A 52 -0.87 -3.37 9.72
C ASP A 52 -0.47 -4.80 9.35
N VAL A 53 0.84 -5.06 9.31
CA VAL A 53 1.34 -6.44 9.22
C VAL A 53 1.20 -7.08 10.60
N ALA A 54 0.63 -8.28 10.64
CA ALA A 54 0.48 -9.08 11.84
C ALA A 54 1.37 -10.32 11.72
N PHE A 55 2.39 -10.42 12.57
CA PHE A 55 3.36 -11.50 12.51
C PHE A 55 2.87 -12.72 13.29
N SER A 56 2.78 -13.87 12.62
CA SER A 56 2.31 -15.12 13.20
C SER A 56 3.27 -15.60 14.30
N GLU A 57 4.58 -15.39 14.11
CA GLU A 57 5.63 -15.69 15.10
C GLU A 57 5.45 -14.93 16.42
N TRP A 58 4.76 -13.79 16.38
CA TRP A 58 4.54 -12.90 17.52
C TRP A 58 3.07 -12.86 17.96
N ASN A 59 2.32 -13.94 17.74
CA ASN A 59 0.89 -14.05 18.07
C ASN A 59 0.03 -12.92 17.44
N GLY A 60 0.36 -12.50 16.22
CA GLY A 60 -0.38 -11.48 15.48
C GLY A 60 -0.14 -10.04 15.96
N LYS A 61 0.98 -9.80 16.68
CA LYS A 61 1.47 -8.46 16.98
C LYS A 61 1.97 -7.77 15.70
N SER A 62 1.83 -6.45 15.68
CA SER A 62 2.34 -5.58 14.62
C SER A 62 3.53 -4.80 15.15
N LEU A 63 4.61 -4.75 14.38
CA LEU A 63 5.89 -4.15 14.79
C LEU A 63 6.18 -2.81 14.08
N GLY A 64 5.14 -2.16 13.54
CA GLY A 64 5.23 -0.87 12.85
C GLY A 64 5.13 -0.96 11.32
N GLU A 65 5.18 -2.17 10.77
CA GLU A 65 5.05 -2.43 9.34
C GLU A 65 3.62 -2.25 8.87
N LYS A 66 3.47 -1.55 7.75
CA LYS A 66 2.21 -1.31 7.07
C LYS A 66 2.31 -1.63 5.59
N VAL A 67 1.19 -2.12 5.08
CA VAL A 67 1.02 -2.48 3.68
C VAL A 67 -0.16 -1.73 3.09
N THR A 68 -0.02 -1.34 1.82
CA THR A 68 -1.15 -0.90 1.00
C THR A 68 -1.83 -2.12 0.41
N VAL A 69 -3.08 -2.35 0.81
CA VAL A 69 -3.97 -3.35 0.27
C VAL A 69 -4.84 -2.70 -0.80
N ILE A 70 -4.64 -3.10 -2.05
CA ILE A 70 -5.39 -2.60 -3.21
C ILE A 70 -6.44 -3.65 -3.57
N ILE A 71 -7.71 -3.32 -3.41
CA ILE A 71 -8.84 -4.20 -3.75
C ILE A 71 -9.46 -3.74 -5.05
N LYS A 72 -9.56 -4.66 -6.01
CA LYS A 72 -10.19 -4.42 -7.32
C LYS A 72 -10.96 -5.66 -7.76
N ASN A 73 -12.28 -5.55 -7.82
CA ASN A 73 -13.20 -6.58 -8.34
C ASN A 73 -12.99 -7.95 -7.67
N GLY A 74 -12.87 -7.96 -6.34
CA GLY A 74 -12.65 -9.19 -5.56
C GLY A 74 -11.22 -9.75 -5.60
N SER A 75 -10.32 -9.11 -6.37
CA SER A 75 -8.88 -9.39 -6.31
C SER A 75 -8.16 -8.40 -5.40
N VAL A 76 -7.01 -8.80 -4.89
CA VAL A 76 -6.19 -8.02 -3.96
C VAL A 76 -4.73 -8.03 -4.39
N LYS A 77 -4.07 -6.88 -4.18
CA LYS A 77 -2.61 -6.73 -4.26
C LYS A 77 -2.13 -6.06 -2.99
N VAL A 78 -1.09 -6.61 -2.37
CA VAL A 78 -0.50 -6.12 -1.13
C VAL A 78 0.89 -5.58 -1.40
N ILE A 79 1.12 -4.31 -1.09
CA ILE A 79 2.38 -3.61 -1.35
C ILE A 79 2.96 -3.13 -0.02
N TYR A 80 4.23 -3.43 0.26
CA TYR A 80 4.89 -2.93 1.45
C TYR A 80 5.10 -1.41 1.35
N THR A 81 4.64 -0.63 2.32
CA THR A 81 4.58 0.86 2.19
C THR A 81 5.25 1.62 3.32
N VAL A 82 5.20 1.09 4.55
CA VAL A 82 5.86 1.70 5.72
C VAL A 82 6.42 0.58 6.57
N GLY A 83 7.59 0.75 7.17
CA GLY A 83 8.02 -0.14 8.25
C GLY A 83 9.37 0.22 8.82
N GLU A 84 9.71 -0.45 9.92
CA GLU A 84 10.89 -0.13 10.74
C GLU A 84 12.08 -1.06 10.46
N GLY A 85 11.94 -1.92 9.44
CA GLY A 85 13.00 -2.84 9.00
C GLY A 85 12.83 -4.27 9.51
N ASN A 86 11.65 -4.65 10.04
CA ASN A 86 11.39 -6.04 10.44
C ASN A 86 11.10 -6.98 9.25
N LEU A 87 10.97 -6.43 8.03
CA LEU A 87 10.81 -7.19 6.79
C LEU A 87 12.04 -7.03 5.89
N THR A 88 12.41 -8.11 5.19
CA THR A 88 13.46 -8.09 4.16
C THR A 88 13.01 -7.41 2.86
N ALA A 89 11.70 -7.25 2.68
CA ALA A 89 11.10 -6.61 1.51
C ALA A 89 11.42 -5.11 1.47
N LYS A 90 11.49 -4.57 0.26
CA LYS A 90 11.70 -3.12 0.05
C LYS A 90 10.36 -2.39 0.02
N ILE A 91 10.36 -1.14 0.48
CA ILE A 91 9.20 -0.27 0.32
C ILE A 91 8.86 -0.17 -1.19
N GLY A 92 7.59 -0.39 -1.53
CA GLY A 92 7.08 -0.48 -2.89
C GLY A 92 7.04 -1.91 -3.46
N GLU A 93 7.59 -2.90 -2.76
CA GLU A 93 7.57 -4.31 -3.19
C GLU A 93 6.19 -4.94 -2.99
N VAL A 94 5.78 -5.78 -3.94
CA VAL A 94 4.54 -6.57 -3.84
C VAL A 94 4.82 -7.77 -2.96
N LEU A 95 4.16 -7.85 -1.81
CA LEU A 95 4.30 -8.96 -0.87
C LEU A 95 3.40 -10.14 -1.25
N ASP A 96 2.19 -9.85 -1.74
CA ASP A 96 1.20 -10.87 -2.11
C ASP A 96 0.20 -10.31 -3.14
N GLN A 97 -0.36 -11.19 -3.95
CA GLN A 97 -1.37 -10.88 -4.95
C GLN A 97 -2.24 -12.11 -5.24
N GLY A 98 -3.56 -11.93 -5.18
CA GLY A 98 -4.48 -13.03 -5.44
C GLY A 98 -5.96 -12.62 -5.47
N ILE A 99 -6.82 -13.61 -5.30
CA ILE A 99 -8.27 -13.48 -5.22
C ILE A 99 -8.68 -13.61 -3.76
N ILE A 100 -9.65 -12.81 -3.33
CA ILE A 100 -10.17 -12.85 -1.97
C ILE A 100 -11.19 -13.98 -1.87
N PHE A 101 -10.94 -14.95 -0.99
CA PHE A 101 -11.86 -16.05 -0.72
C PHE A 101 -12.23 -16.12 0.75
N LYS A 102 -13.44 -16.63 1.03
CA LYS A 102 -13.82 -17.06 2.38
C LYS A 102 -13.41 -18.51 2.57
N HIS A 103 -12.50 -18.76 3.49
CA HIS A 103 -12.03 -20.10 3.83
C HIS A 103 -13.10 -20.88 4.62
N LYS A 104 -13.03 -22.22 4.64
CA LYS A 104 -13.92 -23.10 5.42
C LYS A 104 -13.93 -22.80 6.92
N SER A 105 -12.84 -22.23 7.46
CA SER A 105 -12.77 -21.77 8.85
C SER A 105 -13.52 -20.46 9.11
N GLY A 106 -13.98 -19.77 8.06
CA GLY A 106 -14.73 -18.52 8.13
C GLY A 106 -13.88 -17.25 8.01
N VAL A 107 -12.55 -17.36 8.01
CA VAL A 107 -11.65 -16.21 7.79
C VAL A 107 -11.51 -15.88 6.30
N TRP A 108 -11.11 -14.64 6.00
CA TRP A 108 -10.77 -14.24 4.64
C TRP A 108 -9.31 -14.55 4.34
N ILE A 109 -9.08 -15.03 3.13
CA ILE A 109 -7.76 -15.41 2.64
C ILE A 109 -7.49 -14.78 1.27
N ILE A 110 -6.21 -14.60 0.97
CA ILE A 110 -5.68 -14.31 -0.35
C ILE A 110 -5.23 -15.63 -0.96
N GLY A 111 -6.02 -16.12 -1.92
CA GLY A 111 -5.76 -17.37 -2.62
C GLY A 111 -5.48 -17.16 -4.10
N LYS A 112 -5.09 -18.24 -4.77
CA LYS A 112 -4.87 -18.32 -6.22
C LYS A 112 -6.08 -18.91 -6.93
N ASP A 113 -6.73 -19.91 -6.33
CA ASP A 113 -7.87 -20.60 -6.91
C ASP A 113 -8.90 -21.06 -5.87
N GLU A 114 -10.03 -21.61 -6.31
CA GLU A 114 -11.12 -21.96 -5.39
C GLU A 114 -10.79 -23.08 -4.41
N SER A 115 -9.82 -23.95 -4.72
CA SER A 115 -9.45 -25.08 -3.84
C SER A 115 -8.86 -24.59 -2.52
N ASP A 116 -8.23 -23.41 -2.53
CA ASP A 116 -7.68 -22.71 -1.37
C ASP A 116 -8.72 -22.48 -0.27
N LYS A 117 -10.02 -22.42 -0.61
CA LYS A 117 -11.12 -22.32 0.37
C LYS A 117 -11.16 -23.50 1.34
N SER A 118 -10.55 -24.62 0.99
CA SER A 118 -10.68 -25.90 1.69
C SER A 118 -9.38 -26.51 2.19
N ILE A 119 -8.24 -25.89 1.92
CA ILE A 119 -6.92 -26.34 2.42
C ILE A 119 -6.93 -26.34 3.96
N GLU A 120 -6.22 -27.26 4.60
CA GLU A 120 -6.18 -27.32 6.06
C GLU A 120 -5.26 -26.25 6.66
N GLU A 121 -4.12 -26.03 6.02
CA GLU A 121 -3.12 -25.10 6.49
C GLU A 121 -3.25 -23.74 5.79
N ILE A 122 -3.58 -22.73 6.58
CA ILE A 122 -3.66 -21.33 6.15
C ILE A 122 -2.88 -20.45 7.13
N GLY A 123 -2.41 -19.30 6.67
CA GLY A 123 -1.69 -18.33 7.50
C GLY A 123 -0.23 -18.13 7.08
N GLY A 124 0.40 -17.16 7.72
CA GLY A 124 1.65 -16.58 7.22
C GLY A 124 2.84 -17.53 7.15
N CYS A 125 2.90 -18.54 8.01
CA CYS A 125 4.06 -19.45 8.12
C CYS A 125 3.87 -20.83 7.47
N THR A 126 2.68 -21.18 6.99
CA THR A 126 2.38 -22.55 6.53
C THR A 126 2.56 -22.74 5.03
N GLY A 127 2.93 -21.67 4.29
CA GLY A 127 3.01 -21.69 2.83
C GLY A 127 1.66 -21.81 2.11
N GLY A 128 0.56 -21.90 2.87
CA GLY A 128 -0.80 -21.84 2.37
C GLY A 128 -1.29 -20.40 2.14
N PRO A 129 -2.58 -20.23 1.78
CA PRO A 129 -3.18 -18.92 1.55
C PRO A 129 -3.01 -17.97 2.74
N THR A 130 -2.67 -16.72 2.43
CA THR A 130 -2.44 -15.68 3.43
C THR A 130 -3.76 -15.21 4.04
N ILE A 131 -3.81 -15.02 5.36
CA ILE A 131 -5.00 -14.51 6.05
C ILE A 131 -5.04 -12.98 5.96
N ILE A 132 -6.22 -12.43 5.64
CA ILE A 132 -6.49 -10.99 5.66
C ILE A 132 -7.70 -10.70 6.56
N ASP A 133 -7.57 -9.72 7.44
CA ASP A 133 -8.63 -9.28 8.35
C ASP A 133 -9.01 -7.84 8.02
N PHE A 134 -10.15 -7.68 7.33
CA PHE A 134 -10.64 -6.37 6.92
C PHE A 134 -11.18 -5.56 8.10
N LYS A 135 -11.73 -6.22 9.12
CA LYS A 135 -12.25 -5.55 10.31
C LYS A 135 -11.13 -4.88 11.11
N ASN A 136 -10.06 -5.63 11.36
CA ASN A 136 -8.94 -5.14 12.16
C ASN A 136 -7.82 -4.52 11.31
N LYS A 137 -8.00 -4.45 9.98
CA LYS A 137 -7.01 -3.98 9.00
C LYS A 137 -5.66 -4.70 9.17
N LYS A 138 -5.68 -6.03 9.30
CA LYS A 138 -4.46 -6.85 9.48
C LYS A 138 -4.18 -7.73 8.27
N TYR A 139 -2.93 -7.71 7.83
CA TYR A 139 -2.38 -8.63 6.85
C TYR A 139 -1.42 -9.58 7.56
N TRP A 140 -1.70 -10.88 7.55
CA TRP A 140 -0.92 -11.86 8.30
C TRP A 140 0.33 -12.28 7.53
N MET A 141 1.47 -12.30 8.21
CA MET A 141 2.72 -12.83 7.69
C MET A 141 3.33 -13.83 8.66
N CYS A 142 4.28 -14.60 8.17
CA CYS A 142 5.35 -15.08 9.02
C CYS A 142 6.22 -13.87 9.34
#